data_AF-A0A177KKW8-F1
#
_entry.id   AF-A0A177KKW8-F1
#
_cell.length_a   1.000
_cell.length_b   1.000
_cell.length_c   1.000
_cell.angle_alpha   90.00
_cell.angle_beta   90.00
_cell.angle_gamma   90.00
#
_symmetry.space_group_name_H-M   'P 1'
#
loop_
_entity.id
_entity.type
_entity.pdbx_description
1 polymer ?
#
loop_
_entity_poly.entity_id
_entity_poly.type
_entity_poly.pdbx_seq_one_letter_code
_entity_poly.pdbx_strand_id
1 'polypeptide(L)'
;MNKSVESNKQVLNHVINLERCMETFKVSNKVGQTAETGVQRLALTKEDKIMRDIFINWLEKEGFDVRSDDFGNIWLNNPDNSDIIRSI
;
A
#
# COMPACT_ATOMS: atom_id res chain seq x y z
N MET A 1 33.73 10.24 32.82
CA MET A 1 32.39 10.79 33.09
C MET A 1 31.53 10.48 31.87
N ASN A 2 30.71 9.45 32.00
CA ASN A 2 29.95 8.84 30.91
C ASN A 2 28.80 9.74 30.46
N LYS A 3 28.65 9.94 29.16
CA LYS A 3 27.33 10.06 28.52
C LYS A 3 27.38 9.33 27.19
N SER A 4 27.28 8.01 27.28
CA SER A 4 26.82 7.18 26.17
C SER A 4 25.40 7.63 25.86
N VAL A 5 25.21 8.29 24.71
CA VAL A 5 23.89 8.61 24.21
C VAL A 5 23.27 7.29 23.75
N GLU A 6 22.53 6.65 24.65
CA GLU A 6 21.71 5.49 24.32
C GLU A 6 20.53 5.98 23.47
N SER A 7 20.68 5.86 22.16
CA SER A 7 19.59 5.96 21.20
C SER A 7 18.59 4.83 21.46
N ASN A 8 17.61 5.10 22.32
CA ASN A 8 16.44 4.26 22.54
C ASN A 8 15.58 4.23 21.26
N LYS A 9 15.97 3.39 20.29
CA LYS A 9 15.11 3.03 19.18
C LYS A 9 14.11 2.01 19.72
N GLN A 10 12.93 2.48 20.13
CA GLN A 10 11.81 1.61 20.51
C GLN A 10 11.59 0.58 19.39
N VAL A 11 11.90 -0.68 19.67
CA VAL A 11 11.59 -1.79 18.76
C VAL A 11 10.08 -1.97 18.84
N LEU A 12 9.36 -1.42 17.88
CA LEU A 12 7.91 -1.58 17.80
C LEU A 12 7.59 -3.03 17.43
N ASN A 13 7.02 -3.78 18.38
CA ASN A 13 6.41 -5.08 18.14
C ASN A 13 5.06 -4.89 17.43
N HIS A 14 5.11 -4.57 16.13
CA HIS A 14 3.91 -4.55 15.31
C HIS A 14 3.55 -5.98 14.88
N VAL A 15 2.41 -6.46 15.35
CA VAL A 15 1.83 -7.73 14.90
C VAL A 15 0.98 -7.46 13.67
N ILE A 16 1.26 -8.14 12.56
CA ILE A 16 0.49 -8.03 11.32
C ILE A 16 -0.78 -8.87 11.44
N ASN A 17 -1.93 -8.30 11.07
CA ASN A 17 -3.14 -9.09 10.86
C ASN A 17 -3.00 -9.88 9.54
N LEU A 18 -2.64 -11.15 9.67
CA LEU A 18 -2.42 -12.05 8.53
C LEU A 18 -3.71 -12.31 7.74
N GLU A 19 -4.83 -12.47 8.43
CA GLU A 19 -6.12 -12.74 7.79
C GLU A 19 -6.51 -11.59 6.86
N ARG A 20 -6.50 -10.35 7.38
CA ARG A 20 -6.76 -9.14 6.58
C ARG A 20 -5.80 -9.04 5.39
N CYS A 21 -4.51 -9.30 5.61
CA CYS A 21 -3.50 -9.27 4.54
C CYS A 21 -3.85 -10.26 3.41
N MET A 22 -4.18 -11.49 3.78
CA MET A 22 -4.53 -12.54 2.82
C MET A 22 -5.85 -12.25 2.10
N GLU A 23 -6.82 -11.61 2.75
CA GLU A 23 -8.05 -11.16 2.11
C GLU A 23 -7.80 -10.07 1.07
N THR A 24 -6.96 -9.08 1.38
CA THR A 24 -6.54 -8.04 0.43
C THR A 24 -5.87 -8.64 -0.80
N PHE A 25 -4.99 -9.63 -0.63
CA PHE A 25 -4.39 -10.36 -1.75
C PHE A 25 -5.42 -11.12 -2.59
N LYS A 26 -6.39 -11.79 -1.95
CA LYS A 26 -7.47 -12.48 -2.67
C LYS A 26 -8.28 -11.52 -3.55
N VAL A 27 -8.53 -10.30 -3.08
CA VAL A 27 -9.23 -9.27 -3.89
C VAL A 27 -8.37 -8.82 -5.07
N SER A 28 -7.09 -8.50 -4.83
CA SER A 28 -6.16 -8.06 -5.89
C SER A 28 -5.95 -9.12 -6.97
N ASN A 29 -5.83 -10.39 -6.57
CA ASN A 29 -5.60 -11.50 -7.48
C ASN A 29 -6.79 -11.79 -8.42
N LYS A 30 -8.02 -11.46 -8.01
CA LYS A 30 -9.21 -11.62 -8.87
C LYS A 30 -9.19 -10.68 -10.07
N VAL A 31 -8.56 -9.51 -9.91
CA VAL A 31 -8.46 -8.54 -10.99
C VAL A 31 -7.29 -8.97 -11.89
N GLY A 32 -7.55 -9.24 -13.17
CA GLY A 32 -6.50 -9.71 -14.10
C GLY A 32 -6.11 -11.18 -13.90
N GLN A 33 -6.93 -11.98 -13.21
CA GLN A 33 -6.68 -13.41 -13.05
C GLN A 33 -6.60 -14.10 -14.42
N THR A 34 -5.55 -14.90 -14.63
CA THR A 34 -5.41 -15.77 -15.81
C THR A 34 -5.88 -17.18 -15.48
N ALA A 35 -6.64 -17.79 -16.41
CA ALA A 35 -7.17 -19.17 -16.37
C ALA A 35 -7.09 -19.88 -15.00
N GLU A 36 -6.15 -20.81 -14.82
CA GLU A 36 -6.04 -21.61 -13.59
C GLU A 36 -5.07 -21.02 -12.56
N THR A 37 -4.03 -20.32 -13.00
CA THR A 37 -3.02 -19.74 -12.10
C THR A 37 -2.47 -18.44 -12.69
N GLY A 38 -2.09 -17.52 -11.81
CA GLY A 38 -1.42 -16.27 -12.18
C GLY A 38 -2.34 -15.05 -12.28
N VAL A 39 -1.69 -13.91 -12.50
CA VAL A 39 -2.32 -12.61 -12.69
C VAL A 39 -1.59 -11.92 -13.83
N GLN A 40 -2.31 -11.55 -14.88
CA GLN A 40 -1.83 -10.69 -15.95
C GLN A 40 -2.52 -9.33 -15.84
N ARG A 41 -1.76 -8.36 -15.35
CA ARG A 41 -2.19 -6.97 -15.22
C ARG A 41 -1.17 -6.07 -15.90
N LEU A 42 -1.36 -5.84 -17.19
CA LEU A 42 -0.48 -4.97 -17.97
C LEU A 42 -0.76 -3.51 -17.61
N ALA A 43 0.29 -2.69 -17.55
CA ALA A 43 0.14 -1.27 -17.23
C ALA A 43 -0.81 -0.58 -18.20
N LEU A 44 -1.64 0.33 -17.68
CA LEU A 44 -2.61 1.13 -18.44
C LEU A 44 -3.75 0.32 -19.09
N THR A 45 -3.95 -0.95 -18.73
CA THR A 45 -5.17 -1.68 -19.12
C THR A 45 -6.33 -1.40 -18.16
N LYS A 46 -7.51 -1.90 -18.52
CA LYS A 46 -8.72 -1.76 -17.68
C LYS A 46 -8.53 -2.45 -16.33
N GLU A 47 -7.88 -3.61 -16.32
CA GLU A 47 -7.60 -4.40 -15.13
C GLU A 47 -6.59 -3.69 -14.21
N ASP A 48 -5.62 -2.98 -14.79
CA ASP A 48 -4.71 -2.13 -14.03
C ASP A 48 -5.46 -0.97 -13.37
N LYS A 49 -6.29 -0.26 -14.13
CA LYS A 49 -7.14 0.81 -13.59
C LYS A 49 -8.05 0.31 -12.45
N ILE A 50 -8.73 -0.82 -12.63
CA ILE A 50 -9.62 -1.38 -11.60
C ILE A 50 -8.86 -1.65 -10.31
N MET A 51 -7.67 -2.26 -10.39
CA MET A 51 -6.89 -2.54 -9.19
C MET A 51 -6.36 -1.26 -8.54
N ARG A 52 -5.93 -0.26 -9.33
CA ARG A 52 -5.54 1.06 -8.83
C ARG A 52 -6.69 1.75 -8.10
N ASP A 53 -7.90 1.74 -8.67
CA ASP A 53 -9.10 2.32 -8.05
C ASP A 53 -9.43 1.61 -6.71
N ILE A 54 -9.32 0.28 -6.65
CA ILE A 54 -9.50 -0.49 -5.41
C ILE A 54 -8.47 -0.11 -4.35
N PHE A 55 -7.20 0.01 -4.77
CA PHE A 55 -6.10 0.37 -3.88
C PHE A 55 -6.28 1.78 -3.30
N ILE A 56 -6.61 2.77 -4.14
CA ILE A 56 -6.89 4.14 -3.71
C ILE A 56 -8.04 4.17 -2.70
N ASN A 57 -9.13 3.45 -2.95
CA ASN A 57 -10.26 3.38 -2.03
C ASN A 57 -9.91 2.73 -0.67
N TRP A 58 -8.96 1.78 -0.63
CA TRP A 58 -8.47 1.28 0.67
C TRP A 58 -7.72 2.37 1.43
N LEU A 59 -6.90 3.15 0.74
CA LEU A 59 -6.07 4.20 1.36
C LEU A 59 -6.92 5.36 1.86
N GLU A 60 -7.89 5.82 1.06
CA GLU A 60 -8.82 6.87 1.46
C GLU A 60 -9.66 6.45 2.68
N LYS A 61 -10.07 5.18 2.76
CA LYS A 61 -10.79 4.65 3.93
C LYS A 61 -9.95 4.62 5.20
N GLU A 62 -8.64 4.42 5.07
CA GLU A 62 -7.69 4.48 6.19
C GLU A 62 -7.24 5.92 6.48
N GLY A 63 -7.80 6.93 5.80
CA GLY A 63 -7.57 8.35 6.08
C GLY A 63 -6.38 8.97 5.35
N PHE A 64 -5.80 8.30 4.35
CA PHE A 64 -4.74 8.86 3.54
C PHE A 64 -5.28 9.83 2.49
N ASP A 65 -4.55 10.92 2.26
CA ASP A 65 -4.76 11.79 1.11
C ASP A 65 -3.98 11.22 -0.09
N VAL A 66 -4.69 11.01 -1.22
CA VAL A 66 -4.18 10.26 -2.37
C VAL A 66 -4.12 11.17 -3.60
N ARG A 67 -2.99 11.16 -4.29
CA ARG A 67 -2.79 11.92 -5.53
C ARG A 67 -2.12 11.06 -6.60
N SER A 68 -2.53 11.23 -7.85
CA SER A 68 -1.81 10.67 -9.00
C SER A 68 -1.04 11.76 -9.76
N ASP A 69 0.13 11.44 -10.30
CA ASP A 69 0.87 12.33 -11.21
C ASP A 69 0.60 12.04 -12.68
N ASP A 70 1.17 12.86 -13.57
CA ASP A 70 0.98 12.73 -15.03
C ASP A 70 1.55 11.43 -15.61
N PHE A 71 2.46 10.76 -14.89
CA PHE A 71 3.02 9.46 -15.29
C PHE A 71 2.20 8.28 -14.73
N GLY A 72 1.21 8.54 -13.89
CA GLY A 72 0.34 7.53 -13.28
C GLY A 72 0.92 6.91 -12.00
N ASN A 73 1.93 7.52 -11.38
CA ASN A 73 2.36 7.09 -10.04
C ASN A 73 1.35 7.58 -9.00
N ILE A 74 1.13 6.78 -7.96
CA ILE A 74 0.22 7.10 -6.85
C ILE A 74 1.05 7.58 -5.66
N TRP A 75 0.68 8.74 -5.13
CA TRP A 75 1.29 9.42 -4.00
C TRP A 75 0.31 9.43 -2.83
N LEU A 76 0.83 9.21 -1.63
CA LEU A 76 0.06 9.08 -0.41
C LEU A 76 0.63 10.01 0.65
N ASN A 77 -0.23 10.79 1.27
CA ASN A 77 0.11 11.63 2.41
C ASN A 77 -0.73 11.18 3.61
N ASN A 78 -0.08 10.89 4.73
CA ASN A 78 -0.77 10.60 5.98
C ASN A 78 -0.92 11.92 6.76
N PRO A 79 -2.13 12.45 6.92
CA PRO A 79 -2.32 13.70 7.67
C PRO A 79 -1.91 13.58 9.15
N ASP A 80 -1.92 12.37 9.71
CA ASP A 80 -1.57 12.11 11.12
C ASP A 80 -0.07 11.84 11.33
N ASN A 81 0.67 11.62 10.24
CA ASN A 81 2.13 11.44 10.28
C ASN A 81 2.75 12.04 9.01
N SER A 82 3.45 13.18 9.14
CA SER A 82 4.01 13.97 8.03
C SER A 82 5.06 13.26 7.16
N ASP A 83 5.32 11.98 7.40
CA ASP A 83 6.15 11.15 6.55
C ASP A 83 5.42 10.84 5.23
N ILE A 84 5.96 11.37 4.12
CA ILE A 84 5.52 11.01 2.77
C ILE A 84 5.90 9.54 2.55
N ILE A 85 4.93 8.63 2.63
CA ILE A 85 5.13 7.23 2.30
C ILE A 85 5.10 7.10 0.77
N ARG A 86 6.26 6.84 0.19
CA ARG A 86 6.40 6.52 -1.25
C ARG A 86 6.15 5.03 -1.44
N SER A 87 5.30 4.63 -2.40
CA SER A 87 5.38 3.26 -2.92
C SER A 87 4.89 3.09 -4.36
N ILE A 88 5.74 2.33 -5.10
CA ILE A 88 5.57 1.46 -6.29
C ILE A 88 4.98 2.03 -7.59
#